data_AF-A0A956IBY7-F1
#
_entry.id   AF-A0A956IBY7-F1
#
_cell.length_a   1.000
_cell.length_b   1.000
_cell.length_c   1.000
_cell.angle_alpha   90.00
_cell.angle_beta   90.00
_cell.angle_gamma   90.00
#
_symmetry.space_group_name_H-M   'P 1'
#
loop_
_entity.id
_entity.type
_entity.pdbx_description
1 polymer ?
#
loop_
_entity_poly.entity_id
_entity_poly.type
_entity_poly.pdbx_seq_one_letter_code
_entity_poly.pdbx_strand_id
1 'polypeptide(L)'
;MIDPETFEITRDTSNNFDALRRSIYEGQVHLRPPTEGSLALVERVRARLVEALGASPREAQHRMSNDELFARLSPVRRELYCDASYHDALRGLVEEQGGDPRSVAFDPLRLRVVRSRGDVEVPAARAVYYPHRDTWYAHPQTLVAWWIPLDDLDEDETFVFFPERFAREVPNDSEVFDY
;
A
#
# COMPACT_ATOMS: atom_id res chain seq x y z
N MET A 1 8.06 9.54 20.60
CA MET A 1 8.41 10.52 19.54
C MET A 1 9.51 9.88 18.72
N ILE A 2 9.35 9.80 17.41
CA ILE A 2 10.35 9.18 16.53
C ILE A 2 11.54 10.13 16.41
N ASP A 3 12.72 9.64 16.75
CA ASP A 3 13.97 10.35 16.52
C ASP A 3 14.49 10.00 15.12
N PRO A 4 14.67 10.98 14.22
CA PRO A 4 15.13 10.75 12.86
C PRO A 4 16.55 10.19 12.78
N GLU A 5 17.41 10.50 13.75
CA GLU A 5 18.80 10.04 13.77
C GLU A 5 18.92 8.56 14.13
N THR A 6 17.89 8.01 14.79
CA THR A 6 17.83 6.61 15.22
C THR A 6 16.67 5.85 14.59
N PHE A 7 16.03 6.42 13.56
CA PHE A 7 14.94 5.75 12.87
C PHE A 7 15.46 4.54 12.10
N GLU A 8 14.88 3.38 12.41
CA GLU A 8 15.13 2.15 11.68
C GLU A 8 13.79 1.48 11.35
N ILE A 9 13.74 0.86 10.16
CA ILE A 9 12.63 -0.01 9.80
C ILE A 9 12.70 -1.25 10.70
N THR A 10 11.66 -1.44 11.51
CA THR A 10 11.57 -2.56 12.44
C THR A 10 11.35 -3.86 11.67
N ARG A 11 12.21 -4.84 11.92
CA ARG A 11 12.16 -6.18 11.30
C ARG A 11 11.89 -7.29 12.32
N ASP A 12 11.46 -6.91 13.53
CA ASP A 12 11.11 -7.87 14.58
C ASP A 12 9.95 -8.76 14.12
N THR A 13 10.10 -10.06 14.38
CA THR A 13 9.13 -11.11 14.04
C THR A 13 8.26 -11.53 15.23
N SER A 14 8.34 -10.83 16.37
CA SER A 14 7.42 -10.94 17.49
C SER A 14 5.97 -11.14 17.00
N ASN A 15 5.31 -12.19 17.51
CA ASN A 15 3.92 -12.54 17.22
C ASN A 15 2.94 -11.95 18.24
N ASN A 16 3.35 -10.90 18.97
CA ASN A 16 2.44 -10.18 19.84
C ASN A 16 1.71 -9.09 19.03
N PHE A 17 0.50 -9.41 18.56
CA PHE A 17 -0.29 -8.50 17.75
C PHE A 17 -0.62 -7.18 18.44
N ASP A 18 -0.89 -7.19 19.76
CA ASP A 18 -1.17 -5.96 20.50
C ASP A 18 0.05 -5.04 20.61
N ALA A 19 1.24 -5.64 20.76
CA ALA A 19 2.50 -4.89 20.75
C ALA A 19 2.79 -4.32 19.36
N LEU A 20 2.60 -5.11 18.30
CA LEU A 20 2.72 -4.67 16.91
C LEU A 20 1.76 -3.51 16.62
N ARG A 21 0.49 -3.67 16.98
CA ARG A 21 -0.53 -2.65 16.81
C ARG A 21 -0.12 -1.37 17.54
N ARG A 22 0.24 -1.46 18.83
CA ARG A 22 0.66 -0.29 19.62
C ARG A 22 1.83 0.44 18.96
N SER A 23 2.85 -0.28 18.51
CA SER A 23 4.04 0.35 17.96
C SER A 23 3.81 1.01 16.61
N ILE A 24 2.91 0.45 15.77
CA ILE A 24 2.45 1.11 14.55
C ILE A 24 1.75 2.44 14.87
N TYR A 25 0.88 2.48 15.90
CA TYR A 25 0.22 3.73 16.33
C TYR A 25 1.19 4.76 16.94
N GLU A 26 2.33 4.31 17.46
CA GLU A 26 3.44 5.17 17.90
C GLU A 26 4.31 5.67 16.73
N GLY A 27 4.01 5.20 15.51
CA GLY A 27 4.60 5.62 14.25
C GLY A 27 5.78 4.76 13.78
N GLN A 28 6.03 3.60 14.40
CA GLN A 28 7.05 2.67 13.90
C GLN A 28 6.66 2.13 12.52
N VAL A 29 7.65 2.03 11.63
CA VAL A 29 7.52 1.39 10.32
C VAL A 29 8.07 -0.03 10.40
N HIS A 30 7.29 -1.00 9.95
CA HIS A 30 7.63 -2.42 10.01
C HIS A 30 7.82 -2.99 8.62
N LEU A 31 8.89 -3.77 8.43
CA LEU A 31 9.05 -4.66 7.29
C LEU A 31 9.02 -6.10 7.80
N ARG A 32 7.90 -6.77 7.53
CA ARG A 32 7.64 -8.14 7.99
C ARG A 32 8.03 -9.14 6.90
N PRO A 33 8.51 -10.34 7.28
CA PRO A 33 8.72 -11.42 6.32
C PRO A 33 7.39 -11.86 5.70
N PRO A 34 7.42 -12.44 4.50
CA PRO A 34 6.21 -12.99 3.89
C PRO A 34 5.66 -14.16 4.72
N THR A 35 4.34 -14.24 4.80
CA THR A 35 3.59 -15.39 5.29
C THR A 35 3.07 -16.24 4.13
N GLU A 36 2.63 -17.46 4.42
CA GLU A 36 2.00 -18.33 3.41
C GLU A 36 0.77 -17.65 2.79
N GLY A 37 -0.11 -17.05 3.60
CA GLY A 37 -1.27 -16.30 3.13
C GLY A 37 -0.91 -15.10 2.27
N SER A 38 0.15 -14.36 2.61
CA SER A 38 0.58 -13.21 1.81
C SER A 38 1.12 -13.62 0.45
N LEU A 39 1.88 -14.72 0.37
CA LEU A 39 2.40 -15.24 -0.89
C LEU A 39 1.27 -15.79 -1.77
N ALA A 40 0.33 -16.53 -1.18
CA ALA A 40 -0.85 -17.03 -1.88
C ALA A 40 -1.71 -15.89 -2.44
N LEU A 41 -1.86 -14.79 -1.67
CA LEU A 41 -2.56 -13.59 -2.12
C LEU A 41 -1.82 -12.92 -3.30
N VAL A 42 -0.50 -12.77 -3.20
CA VAL A 42 0.33 -12.20 -4.28
C VAL A 42 0.19 -13.03 -5.56
N GLU A 43 0.33 -14.35 -5.50
CA GLU A 43 0.19 -15.24 -6.66
C GLU A 43 -1.19 -15.11 -7.31
N ARG A 44 -2.25 -15.06 -6.48
CA ARG A 44 -3.62 -14.88 -6.98
C ARG A 44 -3.78 -13.53 -7.70
N VAL A 45 -3.30 -12.44 -7.12
CA VAL A 45 -3.37 -11.11 -7.73
C VAL A 45 -2.54 -11.06 -9.02
N ARG A 46 -1.35 -11.66 -9.03
CA ARG A 46 -0.50 -11.76 -10.23
C ARG A 46 -1.16 -12.52 -11.36
N ALA A 47 -1.80 -13.66 -11.08
CA ALA A 47 -2.54 -14.41 -12.08
C ALA A 47 -3.63 -13.54 -12.72
N ARG A 48 -4.38 -12.77 -11.92
CA ARG A 48 -5.38 -11.82 -12.42
C ARG A 48 -4.77 -10.69 -13.24
N LEU A 49 -3.60 -10.19 -12.87
CA LEU A 49 -2.86 -9.21 -13.66
C LEU A 49 -2.37 -9.80 -14.99
N VAL A 50 -1.90 -11.05 -15.02
CA VAL A 50 -1.49 -11.74 -16.25
C VAL A 50 -2.67 -11.92 -17.20
N GLU A 51 -3.83 -12.28 -16.68
CA GLU A 51 -5.05 -12.38 -17.50
C GLU A 51 -5.48 -11.02 -18.07
N ALA A 52 -5.35 -9.93 -17.30
CA ALA A 52 -5.76 -8.60 -17.74
C ALA A 52 -4.73 -7.93 -18.68
N LEU A 53 -3.44 -8.11 -18.38
CA LEU A 53 -2.33 -7.36 -18.95
C LEU A 53 -1.35 -8.21 -19.78
N GLY A 54 -1.54 -9.53 -19.87
CA GLY A 54 -0.65 -10.47 -20.56
C GLY A 54 0.54 -10.96 -19.71
N ALA A 55 1.41 -11.78 -20.32
CA ALA A 55 2.47 -12.52 -19.62
C ALA A 55 3.49 -11.67 -18.83
N SER A 56 3.63 -10.39 -19.14
CA SER A 56 4.56 -9.48 -18.46
C SER A 56 3.81 -8.23 -17.98
N PRO A 57 3.05 -8.30 -16.87
CA PRO A 57 2.25 -7.18 -16.38
C PRO A 57 3.07 -5.93 -16.02
N ARG A 58 4.30 -6.08 -15.49
CA ARG A 58 5.20 -4.96 -15.16
C ARG A 58 5.54 -4.11 -16.39
N GLU A 59 5.74 -4.77 -17.52
CA GLU A 59 6.10 -4.13 -18.78
C GLU A 59 4.88 -3.61 -19.56
N ALA A 60 3.66 -3.81 -19.05
CA ALA A 60 2.44 -3.44 -19.76
C ALA A 60 2.38 -1.94 -20.11
N GLN A 61 2.99 -1.09 -19.28
CA GLN A 61 3.08 0.36 -19.53
C GLN A 61 3.87 0.75 -20.78
N HIS A 62 4.80 -0.09 -21.25
CA HIS A 62 5.60 0.21 -22.44
C HIS A 62 4.91 -0.19 -23.74
N ARG A 63 3.79 -0.90 -23.65
CA ARG A 63 3.06 -1.49 -24.78
C ARG A 63 1.58 -1.14 -24.83
N MET A 64 1.09 -0.40 -23.84
CA MET A 64 -0.30 0.07 -23.72
C MET A 64 -0.31 1.56 -23.37
N SER A 65 -1.32 2.29 -23.84
CA SER A 65 -1.52 3.66 -23.40
C SER A 65 -1.99 3.72 -21.93
N ASN A 66 -1.93 4.90 -21.32
CA ASN A 66 -2.50 5.12 -19.98
C ASN A 66 -3.97 4.68 -19.89
N ASP A 67 -4.76 5.08 -20.87
CA ASP A 67 -6.20 4.86 -20.85
C ASP A 67 -6.53 3.38 -21.06
N GLU A 68 -5.75 2.69 -21.91
CA GLU A 68 -5.86 1.25 -22.07
C GLU A 68 -5.49 0.50 -20.77
N LEU A 69 -4.37 0.86 -20.14
CA LEU A 69 -3.99 0.30 -18.84
C LEU A 69 -5.09 0.52 -17.79
N PHE A 70 -5.61 1.74 -17.71
CA PHE A 70 -6.66 2.08 -16.77
C PHE A 70 -7.93 1.25 -17.03
N ALA A 71 -8.36 1.14 -18.28
CA ALA A 71 -9.52 0.35 -18.67
C ALA A 71 -9.34 -1.14 -18.32
N ARG A 72 -8.17 -1.72 -18.59
CA ARG A 72 -7.88 -3.14 -18.29
C ARG A 72 -7.76 -3.43 -16.79
N LEU A 73 -7.24 -2.48 -16.01
CA LEU A 73 -7.08 -2.62 -14.56
C LEU A 73 -8.35 -2.31 -13.77
N SER A 74 -9.30 -1.57 -14.35
CA SER A 74 -10.54 -1.19 -13.65
C SER A 74 -11.37 -2.40 -13.18
N PRO A 75 -11.61 -3.43 -14.01
CA PRO A 75 -12.25 -4.68 -13.56
C PRO A 75 -11.47 -5.39 -12.46
N VAL A 76 -10.13 -5.46 -12.57
CA VAL A 76 -9.28 -6.10 -11.55
C VAL A 76 -9.41 -5.37 -10.21
N ARG A 77 -9.31 -4.03 -10.21
CA ARG A 77 -9.50 -3.22 -8.99
C ARG A 77 -10.86 -3.43 -8.35
N ARG A 78 -11.93 -3.48 -9.16
CA ARG A 78 -13.28 -3.75 -8.67
C ARG A 78 -13.38 -5.16 -8.06
N GLU A 79 -12.80 -6.16 -8.70
CA GLU A 79 -12.78 -7.53 -8.20
C GLU A 79 -12.09 -7.61 -6.83
N LEU A 80 -10.84 -7.11 -6.72
CA LEU A 80 -10.08 -7.10 -5.46
C LEU A 80 -10.81 -6.35 -4.33
N TYR A 81 -11.58 -5.32 -4.68
CA TYR A 81 -12.32 -4.52 -3.73
C TYR A 81 -13.63 -5.19 -3.29
N CYS A 82 -14.37 -5.84 -4.20
CA CYS A 82 -15.74 -6.31 -3.94
C CYS A 82 -15.84 -7.81 -3.63
N ASP A 83 -14.93 -8.65 -4.09
CA ASP A 83 -15.02 -10.10 -3.91
C ASP A 83 -14.62 -10.49 -2.48
N ALA A 84 -15.58 -11.12 -1.78
CA ALA A 84 -15.45 -11.53 -0.39
C ALA A 84 -14.25 -12.44 -0.13
N SER A 85 -13.82 -13.22 -1.13
CA SER A 85 -12.67 -14.11 -0.97
C SER A 85 -11.35 -13.36 -0.79
N TYR A 86 -11.21 -12.12 -1.30
CA TYR A 86 -10.06 -11.28 -0.97
C TYR A 86 -10.19 -10.69 0.44
N HIS A 87 -11.41 -10.41 0.92
CA HIS A 87 -11.62 -9.99 2.31
C HIS A 87 -11.27 -11.11 3.28
N ASP A 88 -11.63 -12.35 2.95
CA ASP A 88 -11.25 -13.52 3.74
C ASP A 88 -9.73 -13.72 3.77
N ALA A 89 -9.04 -13.52 2.64
CA ALA A 89 -7.58 -13.53 2.62
C ALA A 89 -6.99 -12.47 3.56
N LEU A 90 -7.53 -11.24 3.56
CA LEU A 90 -7.08 -10.17 4.48
C LEU A 90 -7.34 -10.52 5.96
N ARG A 91 -8.46 -11.19 6.28
CA ARG A 91 -8.70 -11.70 7.65
C ARG A 91 -7.64 -12.73 8.03
N GLY A 92 -7.32 -13.66 7.13
CA GLY A 92 -6.25 -14.64 7.33
C GLY A 92 -4.90 -13.98 7.61
N LEU A 93 -4.55 -12.90 6.91
CA LEU A 93 -3.31 -12.16 7.19
C LEU A 93 -3.27 -11.59 8.62
N VAL A 94 -4.40 -11.11 9.14
CA VAL A 94 -4.48 -10.64 10.54
C VAL A 94 -4.23 -11.80 11.52
N GLU A 95 -4.82 -12.98 11.26
CA GLU A 95 -4.62 -14.19 12.07
C GLU A 95 -3.16 -14.64 12.05
N GLU A 96 -2.50 -14.61 10.89
CA GLU A 96 -1.09 -14.96 10.74
C GLU A 96 -0.15 -14.01 11.51
N GLN A 97 -0.56 -12.77 11.74
CA GLN A 97 0.16 -11.84 12.63
C GLN A 97 -0.21 -12.03 14.12
N GLY A 98 -1.02 -13.03 14.46
CA GLY A 98 -1.48 -13.33 15.82
C GLY A 98 -2.66 -12.48 16.30
N GLY A 99 -3.34 -11.77 15.39
CA GLY A 99 -4.49 -10.92 15.72
C GLY A 99 -5.83 -11.64 15.59
N ASP A 100 -6.87 -11.06 16.19
CA ASP A 100 -8.26 -11.47 15.96
C ASP A 100 -8.87 -10.56 14.87
N PRO A 101 -9.26 -11.08 13.68
CA PRO A 101 -9.87 -10.28 12.62
C PRO A 101 -11.15 -9.55 13.04
N ARG A 102 -11.84 -10.03 14.08
CA ARG A 102 -13.04 -9.36 14.63
C ARG A 102 -12.71 -8.11 15.44
N SER A 103 -11.43 -7.93 15.79
CA SER A 103 -10.91 -6.77 16.54
C SER A 103 -10.27 -5.70 15.64
N VAL A 104 -10.25 -5.94 14.33
CA VAL A 104 -9.59 -5.09 13.33
C VAL A 104 -10.58 -4.75 12.21
N ALA A 105 -10.78 -3.46 11.98
CA ALA A 105 -11.43 -2.98 10.76
C ALA A 105 -10.36 -2.70 9.71
N PHE A 106 -10.58 -3.15 8.48
CA PHE A 106 -9.70 -2.87 7.34
C PHE A 106 -10.52 -2.51 6.11
N ASP A 107 -9.92 -1.68 5.25
CA ASP A 107 -10.42 -1.44 3.91
C ASP A 107 -10.21 -2.67 3.03
N PRO A 108 -11.10 -2.95 2.05
CA PRO A 108 -10.83 -3.97 1.04
C PRO A 108 -9.51 -3.75 0.30
N LEU A 109 -9.00 -4.81 -0.33
CA LEU A 109 -7.73 -4.77 -1.03
C LEU A 109 -7.75 -3.75 -2.18
N ARG A 110 -6.77 -2.83 -2.19
CA ARG A 110 -6.62 -1.81 -3.23
C ARG A 110 -5.35 -2.04 -4.03
N LEU A 111 -5.49 -2.32 -5.32
CA LEU A 111 -4.36 -2.41 -6.24
C LEU A 111 -3.89 -1.01 -6.67
N ARG A 112 -2.63 -0.73 -6.35
CA ARG A 112 -1.90 0.46 -6.79
C ARG A 112 -0.98 0.10 -7.94
N VAL A 113 -1.00 0.91 -8.99
CA VAL A 113 -0.14 0.77 -10.16
C VAL A 113 0.46 2.13 -10.44
N VAL A 114 1.78 2.21 -10.34
CA VAL A 114 2.57 3.43 -10.53
C VAL A 114 3.39 3.24 -11.80
N ARG A 115 3.36 4.23 -12.69
CA ARG A 115 4.14 4.15 -13.93
C ARG A 115 5.54 4.71 -13.76
N SER A 116 6.46 4.22 -14.56
CA SER A 116 7.70 4.95 -14.80
C SER A 116 7.36 6.33 -15.37
N ARG A 117 7.96 7.38 -14.79
CA ARG A 117 7.80 8.78 -15.22
C ARG A 117 6.33 9.27 -15.26
N GLY A 118 5.43 8.65 -14.50
CA GLY A 118 4.02 9.04 -14.50
C GLY A 118 3.76 10.44 -13.97
N ASP A 119 4.66 11.01 -13.18
CA ASP A 119 4.67 12.41 -12.74
C ASP A 119 4.93 13.40 -13.88
N VAL A 120 5.64 12.98 -14.93
CA VAL A 120 5.91 13.80 -16.11
C VAL A 120 4.89 13.53 -17.20
N GLU A 121 4.53 12.27 -17.40
CA GLU A 121 3.75 11.81 -18.55
C GLU A 121 2.25 11.71 -18.28
N VAL A 122 1.81 11.74 -17.01
CA VAL A 122 0.39 11.78 -16.62
C VAL A 122 0.15 12.93 -15.66
N PRO A 123 -0.30 14.09 -16.14
CA PRO A 123 -0.59 15.24 -15.27
C PRO A 123 -1.51 14.88 -14.08
N ALA A 124 -2.52 14.04 -14.31
CA ALA A 124 -3.46 13.58 -13.29
C ALA A 124 -2.84 12.65 -12.21
N ALA A 125 -1.67 12.06 -12.45
CA ALA A 125 -1.01 11.18 -11.50
C ALA A 125 0.05 11.88 -10.63
N ARG A 126 0.40 13.13 -10.94
CA ARG A 126 1.50 13.88 -10.27
C ARG A 126 1.42 13.85 -8.75
N ALA A 127 0.22 14.07 -8.21
CA ALA A 127 -0.01 14.11 -6.77
C ALA A 127 0.37 12.80 -6.05
N VAL A 128 0.36 11.66 -6.75
CA VAL A 128 0.77 10.35 -6.21
C VAL A 128 2.28 10.26 -5.97
N TYR A 129 3.09 11.06 -6.68
CA TYR A 129 4.55 11.02 -6.59
C TYR A 129 5.13 12.02 -5.60
N TYR A 130 4.34 13.00 -5.15
CA TYR A 130 4.82 13.96 -4.16
C TYR A 130 4.82 13.34 -2.76
N PRO A 131 5.78 13.71 -1.89
CA PRO A 131 5.72 13.35 -0.48
C PRO A 131 4.39 13.80 0.12
N HIS A 132 3.65 12.88 0.71
CA HIS A 132 2.35 13.16 1.32
C HIS A 132 2.13 12.34 2.58
N ARG A 133 1.14 12.77 3.36
CA ARG A 133 0.51 11.91 4.36
C ARG A 133 -0.75 11.32 3.76
N ASP A 134 -0.96 10.03 3.93
CA ASP A 134 -2.20 9.37 3.46
C ASP A 134 -3.46 10.01 4.04
N THR A 135 -3.37 10.63 5.21
CA THR A 135 -4.48 11.37 5.84
C THR A 135 -4.83 12.68 5.15
N TRP A 136 -4.06 13.19 4.18
CA TRP A 136 -4.41 14.42 3.45
C TRP A 136 -5.52 14.20 2.43
N TYR A 137 -5.65 12.98 1.88
CA TYR A 137 -6.62 12.67 0.82
C TYR A 137 -7.96 12.13 1.34
N ALA A 138 -8.15 12.09 2.67
CA ALA A 138 -9.37 11.63 3.30
C ALA A 138 -9.56 12.33 4.65
N HIS A 139 -10.73 12.21 5.28
CA HIS A 139 -10.99 12.81 6.59
C HIS A 139 -10.63 11.93 7.84
N PRO A 140 -9.88 10.80 7.79
CA PRO A 140 -9.60 10.03 8.99
C PRO A 140 -8.55 10.74 9.84
N GLN A 141 -8.76 10.75 11.16
CA GLN A 141 -7.80 11.30 12.13
C GLN A 141 -6.51 10.47 12.21
N THR A 142 -6.54 9.22 11.76
CA THR A 142 -5.41 8.30 11.77
C THR A 142 -5.61 7.26 10.68
N LEU A 143 -4.54 6.89 9.97
CA LEU A 143 -4.56 5.83 8.97
C LEU A 143 -3.35 4.92 9.19
N VAL A 144 -3.58 3.62 9.13
CA VAL A 144 -2.53 2.60 9.11
C VAL A 144 -2.53 1.97 7.72
N ALA A 145 -1.39 2.06 7.02
CA ALA A 145 -1.21 1.44 5.72
C ALA A 145 -0.46 0.11 5.88
N TRP A 146 -0.98 -0.95 5.26
CA TRP A 146 -0.30 -2.24 5.14
C TRP A 146 -0.06 -2.53 3.66
N TRP A 147 1.20 -2.46 3.24
CA TRP A 147 1.60 -2.67 1.85
C TRP A 147 2.15 -4.07 1.64
N ILE A 148 1.65 -4.75 0.61
CA ILE A 148 2.15 -6.04 0.16
C ILE A 148 2.71 -5.83 -1.25
N PRO A 149 4.03 -5.87 -1.45
CA PRO A 149 4.59 -5.76 -2.78
C PRO A 149 4.20 -7.02 -3.56
N LEU A 150 3.78 -6.83 -4.82
CA LEU A 150 3.49 -7.97 -5.69
C LEU A 150 4.79 -8.60 -6.20
N ASP A 151 5.83 -7.80 -6.35
CA ASP A 151 7.13 -8.19 -6.88
C ASP A 151 8.26 -7.90 -5.89
N ASP A 152 9.42 -8.51 -6.14
CA ASP A 152 10.67 -8.00 -5.58
C ASP A 152 10.93 -6.63 -6.22
N LEU A 153 10.99 -5.59 -5.38
CA LEU A 153 11.16 -4.20 -5.78
C LEU A 153 12.57 -3.75 -5.38
N ASP A 154 13.24 -3.08 -6.31
CA ASP A 154 14.47 -2.37 -6.02
C ASP A 154 14.19 -1.10 -5.19
N GLU A 155 15.25 -0.52 -4.61
CA GLU A 155 15.13 0.70 -3.79
C GLU A 155 14.55 1.90 -4.56
N ASP A 156 14.76 1.93 -5.88
CA ASP A 156 14.25 2.97 -6.78
C ASP A 156 12.77 2.75 -7.18
N GLU A 157 12.18 1.62 -6.83
CA GLU A 157 10.80 1.24 -7.18
C GLU A 157 9.85 1.21 -5.97
N THR A 158 10.34 1.66 -4.80
CA THR A 158 9.62 1.55 -3.53
C THR A 158 9.55 2.88 -2.76
N PHE A 159 9.09 2.83 -1.51
CA PHE A 159 8.83 3.99 -0.68
C PHE A 159 10.09 4.65 -0.15
N VAL A 160 10.06 5.99 -0.10
CA VAL A 160 10.93 6.79 0.75
C VAL A 160 10.12 7.30 1.94
N PHE A 161 10.61 7.07 3.15
CA PHE A 161 10.01 7.60 4.37
C PHE A 161 10.79 8.83 4.86
N PHE A 162 10.09 9.78 5.45
CA PHE A 162 10.66 10.98 6.10
C PHE A 162 10.28 10.96 7.59
N PRO A 163 10.97 10.17 8.43
CA PRO A 163 10.60 9.93 9.83
C PRO A 163 10.53 11.21 10.67
N GLU A 164 11.37 12.20 10.38
CA GLU A 164 11.36 13.53 11.00
C GLU A 164 10.05 14.29 10.78
N ARG A 165 9.25 13.87 9.81
CA ARG A 165 7.94 14.44 9.51
C ARG A 165 6.81 13.69 10.20
N PHE A 166 7.03 12.56 10.87
CA PHE A 166 5.93 11.80 11.51
C PHE A 166 5.41 12.53 12.76
N ALA A 167 6.31 13.05 13.60
CA ALA A 167 5.95 13.73 14.86
C ALA A 167 5.87 15.26 14.73
N ARG A 168 6.15 15.82 13.56
CA ARG A 168 6.16 17.27 13.32
C ARG A 168 4.85 17.71 12.68
N GLU A 169 4.18 18.70 13.24
CA GLU A 169 3.01 19.30 12.59
C GLU A 169 3.38 19.93 11.24
N VAL A 170 2.44 19.90 10.31
CA VAL A 170 2.52 20.59 9.02
C VAL A 170 1.40 21.62 9.00
N PRO A 171 1.62 22.83 8.42
CA PRO A 171 0.53 23.78 8.22
C PRO A 171 -0.63 23.10 7.48
N ASN A 172 -1.85 23.33 7.94
CA ASN A 172 -3.02 22.92 7.18
C ASN A 172 -3.21 23.91 6.04
N ASP A 173 -3.06 23.43 4.80
CA ASP A 173 -3.27 24.18 3.55
C ASP A 173 -4.50 23.68 2.78
N SER A 174 -5.43 23.01 3.48
CA SER A 174 -6.68 22.49 2.90
C SER A 174 -7.50 23.53 2.13
N GLU A 175 -7.35 24.82 2.44
CA GLU A 175 -8.04 25.92 1.77
C GLU A 175 -7.61 26.12 0.31
N VAL A 176 -6.44 25.61 -0.08
CA VAL A 176 -5.96 25.60 -1.47
C VAL A 176 -6.06 24.23 -2.13
N PHE A 177 -6.64 23.24 -1.44
CA PHE A 177 -6.80 21.88 -1.97
C PHE A 177 -7.97 21.85 -2.98
N ASP A 178 -7.65 21.48 -4.24
CA ASP A 178 -8.59 21.38 -5.36
C ASP A 178 -8.49 19.96 -5.95
N TYR A 179 -9.61 19.20 -5.96
CA TYR A 179 -9.68 17.78 -6.37
C TYR A 179 -10.35 17.60 -7.73
#